data_AF-A0A2D5HLI5-F1
#
_entry.id   AF-A0A2D5HLI5-F1
#
_cell.length_a   1.000
_cell.length_b   1.000
_cell.length_c   1.000
_cell.angle_alpha   90.00
_cell.angle_beta   90.00
_cell.angle_gamma   90.00
#
_symmetry.space_group_name_H-M   'P 1'
#
loop_
_entity.id
_entity.type
_entity.pdbx_description
1 polymer ?
#
loop_
_entity_poly.entity_id
_entity_poly.type
_entity_poly.pdbx_seq_one_letter_code
_entity_poly.pdbx_strand_id
1 'polypeptide(L)' 'MTNKMKFGQEHDESLVDKDRVSCDGGHNGHPKIYLSVDTSEITVCPYCSHKFLKTKKRLKINE' A
#
# COMPACT_ATOMS: atom_id res chain seq x y z
N MET A 1 2.07 -15.90 21.51
CA MET A 1 2.88 -14.87 20.83
C MET A 1 2.07 -14.32 19.66
N THR A 2 1.17 -13.36 19.90
CA THR A 2 0.42 -12.72 18.81
C THR A 2 1.22 -11.53 18.31
N ASN A 3 2.05 -11.76 17.29
CA ASN A 3 2.78 -10.70 16.61
C ASN A 3 1.75 -9.84 15.86
N LYS A 4 1.34 -8.73 16.47
CA LYS A 4 0.46 -7.74 15.83
C LYS A 4 1.24 -7.15 14.65
N MET A 5 0.89 -7.58 13.45
CA MET A 5 1.47 -7.08 12.20
C MET A 5 1.11 -5.60 12.08
N LYS A 6 2.07 -4.71 12.34
CA LYS A 6 1.90 -3.26 12.21
C LYS A 6 2.33 -2.87 10.80
N PHE A 7 1.36 -2.67 9.92
CA PHE A 7 1.58 -2.27 8.53
C PHE A 7 1.70 -0.74 8.43
N GLY A 8 2.68 -0.24 7.67
CA GLY A 8 2.91 1.20 7.46
C GLY A 8 3.83 1.84 8.51
N GLN A 9 4.69 1.04 9.14
CA GLN A 9 5.75 1.55 10.04
C GLN A 9 7.14 1.53 9.38
N GLU A 10 7.27 0.86 8.24
CA GLU A 10 8.52 0.68 7.51
C GLU A 10 8.57 1.61 6.28
N HIS A 11 9.77 1.89 5.76
CA HIS A 11 9.97 2.74 4.58
C HIS A 11 9.40 2.16 3.28
N ASP A 12 9.12 0.86 3.25
CA ASP A 12 8.67 0.11 2.07
C ASP A 12 7.21 -0.37 2.19
N GLU A 13 6.40 0.38 2.96
CA GLU A 13 4.99 0.11 3.20
C GLU A 13 4.15 1.38 3.11
N SER A 14 3.15 1.38 2.21
CA SER A 14 2.26 2.53 2.00
C SER A 14 0.80 2.17 2.22
N LEU A 15 0.11 2.98 3.04
CA LEU A 15 -1.33 2.93 3.18
C LEU A 15 -1.99 3.80 2.12
N VAL A 16 -2.88 3.21 1.34
CA VAL A 16 -3.54 3.86 0.21
C VAL A 16 -5.05 3.79 0.39
N ASP A 17 -5.79 4.72 -0.22
CA ASP A 17 -7.25 4.81 -0.14
C ASP A 17 -7.93 4.47 -1.47
N LYS A 18 -7.17 4.35 -2.55
CA LYS A 18 -7.64 4.04 -3.91
C LYS A 18 -7.54 2.55 -4.21
N ASP A 19 -8.32 2.07 -5.18
CA ASP A 19 -8.26 0.69 -5.72
C ASP A 19 -7.09 0.46 -6.67
N ARG A 20 -6.47 1.55 -7.16
CA ARG A 20 -5.33 1.49 -8.06
C ARG A 20 -4.25 2.43 -7.58
N VAL A 21 -3.03 1.91 -7.51
CA VAL A 21 -1.82 2.66 -7.18
C VAL A 21 -0.83 2.56 -8.32
N SER A 22 0.01 3.58 -8.47
CA SER A 22 1.16 3.51 -9.36
C SER A 22 2.43 3.38 -8.54
N CYS A 23 3.30 2.46 -8.94
CA CYS A 23 4.64 2.35 -8.39
C CYS A 23 5.65 2.63 -9.51
N ASP A 24 6.47 3.65 -9.32
CA ASP A 24 7.54 4.09 -10.22
C ASP A 24 8.94 3.76 -9.67
N GLY A 25 9.03 3.09 -8.52
CA GLY A 25 10.28 2.64 -7.91
C GLY A 25 11.22 3.75 -7.42
N GLY A 26 10.85 5.03 -7.53
CA GLY A 26 11.65 6.15 -7.04
C GLY A 26 12.99 6.33 -7.76
N HIS A 27 14.04 6.68 -7.02
CA HIS A 27 15.31 7.20 -7.57
C HIS A 27 16.16 6.15 -8.33
N ASN A 28 16.05 4.87 -7.96
CA ASN A 28 16.72 3.73 -8.66
C ASN A 28 15.67 2.76 -9.25
N GLY A 29 14.51 3.30 -9.61
CA GLY A 29 13.26 2.54 -9.80
C GLY A 29 13.07 1.87 -11.17
N HIS A 30 12.13 0.91 -11.18
CA HIS A 30 11.62 0.24 -12.36
C HIS A 30 10.61 1.12 -13.13
N PRO A 31 10.23 0.77 -14.38
CA PRO A 31 9.21 1.50 -15.12
C PRO A 31 7.90 1.60 -14.33
N LYS A 32 7.20 2.73 -14.48
CA LYS A 32 5.92 2.97 -13.82
C LYS A 32 4.91 1.88 -14.16
N ILE A 33 4.49 1.12 -13.14
CA ILE A 33 3.41 0.13 -13.25
C ILE A 33 2.20 0.56 -12.42
N TYR A 34 1.06 -0.03 -12.75
CA TYR A 34 -0.18 0.15 -11.99
C TYR A 34 -0.55 -1.18 -11.35
N LEU A 35 -0.78 -1.14 -10.04
CA LEU A 35 -1.17 -2.29 -9.24
C LEU A 35 -2.60 -2.06 -8.74
N SER A 36 -3.40 -3.13 -8.76
CA SER A 36 -4.73 -3.12 -8.12
C SER A 36 -4.55 -3.50 -6.66
N VAL A 37 -5.12 -2.70 -5.78
CA VAL A 37 -4.98 -2.82 -4.32
C VAL A 37 -6.33 -3.01 -3.66
N ASP A 38 -6.41 -4.01 -2.80
CA ASP A 38 -7.64 -4.42 -2.13
C ASP A 38 -7.55 -4.17 -0.63
N THR A 39 -8.71 -4.08 0.02
CA THR A 39 -8.76 -3.88 1.48
C THR A 39 -8.54 -5.16 2.28
N SER A 40 -8.51 -6.31 1.60
CA SER A 40 -8.42 -7.63 2.23
C SER A 40 -7.00 -8.21 2.23
N GLU A 41 -6.13 -7.70 1.37
CA GLU A 41 -4.79 -8.24 1.16
C GLU A 41 -3.75 -7.15 0.95
N ILE A 42 -2.49 -7.51 1.18
CA ILE A 42 -1.35 -6.64 0.93
C ILE A 42 -0.88 -6.88 -0.50
N THR A 43 -0.93 -5.84 -1.32
CA THR A 43 -0.39 -5.89 -2.68
C THR A 43 1.08 -5.55 -2.64
N VAL A 44 1.93 -6.40 -3.21
CA VAL A 44 3.38 -6.19 -3.24
C VAL A 44 3.83 -5.85 -4.65
N CYS A 45 4.62 -4.80 -4.80
CA CYS A 45 5.25 -4.49 -6.08
C CYS A 45 6.29 -5.57 -6.43
N PRO A 46 6.21 -6.23 -7.59
CA PRO A 46 7.14 -7.31 -7.96
C PRO A 46 8.58 -6.85 -8.22
N TYR A 47 8.81 -5.54 -8.30
CA TYR A 47 10.11 -4.98 -8.65
C TYR A 47 10.86 -4.40 -7.46
N CYS A 48 10.22 -3.55 -6.66
CA CYS A 48 10.84 -2.92 -5.49
C CYS A 48 10.44 -3.57 -4.16
N SER A 49 9.53 -4.57 -4.17
CA SER A 49 8.96 -5.19 -2.96
C SER A 49 8.12 -4.26 -2.07
N HIS A 50 7.85 -3.03 -2.53
CA HIS A 50 7.00 -2.07 -1.82
C HIS A 50 5.59 -2.64 -1.65
N LYS A 51 5.15 -2.69 -0.40
CA LYS A 51 3.83 -3.18 -0.01
C LYS A 51 2.83 -2.06 0.06
N PHE A 52 1.65 -2.28 -0.50
CA PHE A 52 0.52 -1.38 -0.47
C PHE A 52 -0.66 -2.07 0.21
N LEU A 53 -1.30 -1.36 1.14
CA LEU A 53 -2.52 -1.83 1.77
C LEU A 53 -3.60 -0.78 1.67
N LYS A 54 -4.77 -1.18 1.15
CA LYS A 54 -5.90 -0.27 1.06
C LYS A 54 -6.55 -0.11 2.43
N THR A 55 -6.41 1.07 3.02
CA THR A 55 -7.08 1.40 4.27
C THR A 55 -8.47 1.94 3.98
N LYS A 56 -9.49 1.35 4.62
CA LYS A 56 -10.80 1.99 4.70
C LYS A 56 -10.66 3.16 5.67
N LYS A 57 -10.34 4.36 5.17
CA LYS A 57 -10.63 5.58 5.92
C LYS A 57 -12.13 5.55 6.19
N ARG A 58 -12.51 5.20 7.42
CA ARG A 58 -13.84 5.45 7.93
C ARG A 58 -13.97 6.96 7.99
N LEU A 59 -14.39 7.57 6.88
CA LEU A 59 -14.75 8.97 6.80
C LEU A 59 -15.78 9.20 7.91
N LYS A 60 -15.39 9.92 8.95
CA LYS A 60 -16.36 10.46 9.90
C LYS A 60 -17.13 11.52 9.13
N ILE A 61 -18.31 11.14 8.64
CA ILE A 61 -19.36 12.10 8.31
C ILE A 61 -19.76 12.74 9.64
N ASN A 62 -19.48 14.04 9.77
CA ASN A 62 -19.93 14.83 10.91
C ASN A 62 -21.22 15.53 10.45
N GLU A 63 -22.32 15.27 11.16
CA GLU A 63 -23.60 16.00 11.05
C GLU A 63 -23.55 17.26 11.91
#